data_AF-A0A504JMI1-F1
#
_entry.id   AF-A0A504JMI1-F1
#
_cell.length_a   1.000
_cell.length_b   1.000
_cell.length_c   1.000
_cell.angle_alpha   90.00
_cell.angle_beta   90.00
_cell.angle_gamma   90.00
#
_symmetry.space_group_name_H-M   'P 1'
#
loop_
_entity.id
_entity.type
_entity.pdbx_description
1 polymer ?
#
loop_
_entity_poly.entity_id
_entity_poly.type
_entity_poly.pdbx_seq_one_letter_code
_entity_poly.pdbx_strand_id
1 'polypeptide(L)'
;MHIGSQPSKNKFIATVLAAFHMTTDQFMYNLVRQSLYETILYLWINKLYTKGKTSDEAIQLIYKARNLFLLDYYKKTCAGYNKV
;
A
#
# COMPACT_ATOMS: atom_id res chain seq x y z
N MET A 1 14.64 -26.19 0.05
CA MET A 1 14.51 -24.91 -0.69
C MET A 1 13.02 -24.70 -0.94
N HIS A 2 12.36 -23.79 -0.22
CA HIS A 2 10.90 -23.61 -0.29
C HIS A 2 10.49 -22.97 -1.63
N ILE A 3 10.06 -23.78 -2.60
CA ILE A 3 9.37 -23.29 -3.80
C ILE A 3 7.88 -23.36 -3.50
N GLY A 4 7.38 -22.41 -2.69
CA GLY A 4 5.95 -22.15 -2.61
C GLY A 4 5.54 -21.44 -3.89
N SER A 5 4.60 -22.00 -4.66
CA SER A 5 4.04 -21.37 -5.86
C SER A 5 3.57 -19.95 -5.51
N GLN A 6 4.26 -18.94 -6.05
CA GLN A 6 3.86 -17.54 -5.91
C GLN A 6 2.37 -17.41 -6.30
N PRO A 7 1.50 -16.85 -5.44
CA PRO A 7 0.12 -16.61 -5.81
C PRO A 7 0.09 -15.72 -7.06
N SER A 8 -0.93 -15.89 -7.91
CA SER A 8 -1.10 -15.02 -9.07
C SER A 8 -1.11 -13.55 -8.60
N LYS A 9 -0.52 -12.65 -9.39
CA LYS A 9 -0.44 -11.23 -9.07
C LYS A 9 -1.79 -10.64 -8.66
N ASN A 10 -2.86 -11.07 -9.33
CA ASN A 10 -4.23 -10.65 -9.02
C ASN A 10 -4.67 -11.10 -7.61
N LYS A 11 -4.38 -12.36 -7.24
CA LYS A 11 -4.67 -12.87 -5.89
C LYS A 11 -3.87 -12.13 -4.83
N PHE A 12 -2.58 -11.87 -5.08
CA PHE A 12 -1.73 -11.09 -4.18
C PHE A 12 -2.29 -9.68 -3.96
N ILE A 13 -2.62 -8.95 -5.03
CA ILE A 13 -3.22 -7.62 -4.96
C ILE A 13 -4.53 -7.67 -4.18
N ALA A 14 -5.45 -8.59 -4.51
CA ALA A 14 -6.74 -8.70 -3.86
C ALA A 14 -6.61 -8.98 -2.34
N THR A 15 -5.68 -9.85 -1.94
CA THR A 15 -5.42 -10.12 -0.52
C THR A 15 -4.92 -8.87 0.20
N VAL A 16 -3.99 -8.13 -0.40
CA VAL A 16 -3.49 -6.89 0.21
C VAL A 16 -4.60 -5.85 0.32
N LEU A 17 -5.38 -5.61 -0.75
CA LEU A 17 -6.49 -4.65 -0.73
C LEU A 17 -7.56 -5.00 0.32
N ALA A 18 -7.89 -6.29 0.45
CA ALA A 18 -8.84 -6.76 1.46
C ALA A 18 -8.38 -6.42 2.90
N ALA A 19 -7.08 -6.53 3.19
CA ALA A 19 -6.52 -6.14 4.48
C ALA A 19 -6.63 -4.63 4.76
N PHE A 20 -6.69 -3.81 3.72
CA PHE A 20 -6.94 -2.37 3.83
C PHE A 20 -8.42 -1.99 3.72
N HIS A 21 -9.33 -2.97 3.80
CA HIS A 21 -10.78 -2.79 3.66
C HIS A 21 -11.19 -2.10 2.34
N MET A 22 -10.46 -2.36 1.26
CA MET A 22 -10.76 -1.86 -0.08
C MET A 22 -11.23 -2.98 -0.98
N THR A 23 -12.28 -2.70 -1.77
CA THR A 23 -12.70 -3.58 -2.86
C THR A 23 -11.78 -3.39 -4.06
N THR A 24 -11.62 -4.43 -4.86
CA THR A 24 -10.79 -4.35 -6.08
C THR A 24 -11.41 -3.38 -7.09
N ASP A 25 -12.73 -3.36 -7.23
CA ASP A 25 -13.43 -2.49 -8.18
C ASP A 25 -13.25 -1.01 -7.86
N GLN A 26 -13.44 -0.61 -6.59
CA GLN A 26 -13.24 0.76 -6.15
C GLN A 26 -11.77 1.19 -6.33
N PHE A 27 -10.84 0.31 -5.96
CA PHE A 27 -9.42 0.56 -6.11
C PHE A 27 -9.04 0.77 -7.59
N MET A 28 -9.49 -0.10 -8.48
CA MET A 28 -9.19 -0.01 -9.92
C MET A 28 -9.84 1.23 -10.55
N TYR A 29 -11.08 1.55 -10.18
CA TYR A 29 -11.75 2.77 -10.62
C TYR A 29 -10.94 4.02 -10.25
N ASN A 30 -10.46 4.12 -9.00
CA ASN A 30 -9.65 5.25 -8.54
C ASN A 30 -8.24 5.25 -9.16
N LEU A 31 -7.65 4.08 -9.37
CA LEU A 31 -6.34 3.93 -10.01
C LEU A 31 -6.35 4.43 -11.44
N VAL A 32 -7.36 4.07 -12.25
CA VAL A 32 -7.52 4.55 -13.63
C VAL A 32 -7.71 6.07 -13.66
N ARG A 33 -8.36 6.63 -12.64
CA ARG A 33 -8.52 8.09 -12.46
C ARG A 33 -7.29 8.78 -11.87
N GLN A 34 -6.18 8.07 -11.72
CA GLN A 34 -4.91 8.60 -11.19
C GLN A 34 -5.05 9.22 -9.80
N SER A 35 -5.95 8.69 -8.97
CA SER A 35 -5.99 9.08 -7.56
C SER A 35 -4.62 8.80 -6.93
N LEU A 36 -4.08 9.82 -6.24
CA LEU A 36 -2.73 9.78 -5.69
C LEU A 36 -2.54 8.60 -4.74
N TYR A 37 -3.53 8.35 -3.88
CA TYR A 37 -3.46 7.30 -2.87
C TYR A 37 -3.39 5.90 -3.52
N GLU A 38 -4.32 5.59 -4.42
CA GLU A 38 -4.36 4.30 -5.11
C GLU A 38 -3.16 4.10 -6.03
N THR A 39 -2.64 5.16 -6.65
CA THR A 39 -1.42 5.11 -7.45
C THR A 39 -0.20 4.73 -6.62
N ILE A 40 0.01 5.40 -5.48
CA ILE A 40 1.12 5.09 -4.56
C ILE A 40 0.98 3.68 -4.01
N LEU A 41 -0.22 3.30 -3.59
CA LEU A 41 -0.50 1.96 -3.06
C LEU A 41 -0.23 0.88 -4.12
N TYR A 42 -0.67 1.08 -5.37
CA TYR A 42 -0.40 0.17 -6.48
C TYR A 42 1.09 -0.02 -6.74
N LEU A 43 1.87 1.07 -6.72
CA LEU A 43 3.31 1.03 -6.90
C LEU A 43 4.00 0.22 -5.79
N TRP A 44 3.58 0.41 -4.52
CA TRP A 44 4.11 -0.37 -3.41
C TRP A 44 3.76 -1.85 -3.51
N ILE A 45 2.50 -2.18 -3.79
CA ILE A 45 2.04 -3.57 -3.95
C ILE A 45 2.83 -4.26 -5.07
N ASN A 46 2.97 -3.61 -6.23
CA ASN A 46 3.76 -4.16 -7.34
C ASN A 46 5.21 -4.38 -6.97
N LYS A 47 5.85 -3.41 -6.32
CA LYS A 47 7.26 -3.52 -5.91
C LYS A 47 7.49 -4.64 -4.89
N LEU A 48 6.51 -4.91 -4.02
CA LEU A 48 6.59 -5.97 -3.04
C LEU A 48 6.37 -7.34 -3.69
N TYR A 49 5.41 -7.43 -4.62
CA TYR A 49 5.19 -8.63 -5.42
C TYR A 49 6.43 -9.02 -6.23
N THR A 50 7.05 -8.07 -6.94
CA THR A 50 8.25 -8.34 -7.76
C THR A 50 9.46 -8.75 -6.91
N LYS A 51 9.51 -8.32 -5.65
CA LYS A 51 10.52 -8.76 -4.67
C LYS A 51 10.22 -10.13 -4.04
N GLY A 52 9.14 -10.78 -4.46
CA GLY A 52 8.75 -12.09 -3.96
C GLY A 52 8.24 -12.10 -2.52
N LYS A 53 7.78 -10.95 -2.00
CA LYS A 53 7.24 -10.85 -0.64
C LYS A 53 5.92 -11.61 -0.51
N THR A 54 5.68 -12.16 0.68
CA THR A 54 4.36 -12.75 1.00
C THR A 54 3.32 -11.66 1.19
N SER A 55 2.04 -12.00 1.09
CA SER A 55 0.96 -11.03 1.32
C SER A 55 1.04 -10.44 2.74
N ASP A 56 1.33 -11.26 3.75
CA ASP A 56 1.45 -10.82 5.14
C ASP A 56 2.61 -9.83 5.33
N GLU A 57 3.79 -10.13 4.76
CA GLU A 57 4.93 -9.21 4.77
C GLU A 57 4.57 -7.89 4.08
N ALA A 58 3.89 -7.96 2.94
CA ALA A 58 3.51 -6.79 2.17
C ALA A 58 2.53 -5.90 2.93
N ILE A 59 1.52 -6.50 3.56
CA ILE A 59 0.54 -5.80 4.40
C ILE A 59 1.25 -5.04 5.52
N GLN A 60 2.14 -5.70 6.27
CA GLN A 60 2.89 -5.06 7.36
C GLN A 60 3.78 -3.91 6.87
N LEU A 61 4.46 -4.09 5.74
CA LEU A 61 5.33 -3.06 5.17
C LEU A 61 4.52 -1.84 4.69
N ILE A 62 3.35 -2.06 4.09
CA ILE A 62 2.47 -0.97 3.65
C ILE A 62 1.89 -0.22 4.85
N TYR A 63 1.46 -0.92 5.92
CA TYR A 63 1.04 -0.26 7.16
C TYR A 63 2.13 0.62 7.75
N LYS A 64 3.38 0.11 7.81
CA LYS A 64 4.53 0.89 8.30
C LYS A 64 4.79 2.11 7.41
N ALA A 65 4.78 1.93 6.09
CA ALA A 65 4.98 3.03 5.14
C ALA A 65 3.88 4.10 5.26
N ARG A 66 2.62 3.70 5.40
CA ARG A 66 1.48 4.61 5.61
C ARG A 66 1.64 5.41 6.90
N ASN A 67 2.02 4.76 8.00
CA ASN A 67 2.24 5.43 9.28
C ASN A 67 3.39 6.43 9.19
N LEU A 68 4.51 6.08 8.53
CA LEU A 68 5.62 7.00 8.32
C LEU A 68 5.23 8.21 7.46
N PHE A 69 4.48 7.97 6.38
CA PHE A 69 4.01 9.04 5.51
C PHE A 69 3.06 10.00 6.24
N LEU A 70 2.11 9.47 7.02
CA LEU A 70 1.22 10.27 7.85
C LEU A 70 1.99 11.03 8.93
N LEU A 71 2.94 10.39 9.62
CA LEU A 71 3.77 11.04 10.63
C LEU A 71 4.63 12.17 10.04
N ASP A 72 5.21 11.99 8.86
CA ASP A 72 5.95 13.03 8.16
C ASP A 72 5.02 14.20 7.77
N TYR A 73 3.83 13.90 7.26
CA TYR A 73 2.81 14.89 6.96
C TYR A 73 2.39 15.68 8.20
N TYR A 74 2.11 15.00 9.33
CA TYR A 74 1.79 15.66 10.60
C TYR A 74 2.95 16.46 11.15
N LYS A 75 4.20 15.97 11.08
CA LYS A 75 5.36 16.76 11.51
C LYS A 75 5.48 18.06 10.70
N LYS A 76 5.27 18.00 9.39
CA LYS A 76 5.32 19.18 8.50
C LYS A 76 4.19 20.16 8.76
N THR A 77 2.97 19.67 9.02
CA THR A 77 1.79 20.52 9.22
C THR A 77 1.65 21.02 10.67
N CYS A 78 1.98 20.21 11.68
CA CYS A 78 1.99 20.60 13.09
C CYS A 78 3.22 21.42 13.50
N ALA A 79 4.36 21.32 12.80
CA ALA A 79 5.47 22.28 12.99
C ALA A 79 5.07 23.73 12.62
N GLY A 80 3.98 23.90 11.88
CA GLY A 80 3.35 25.20 11.63
C GLY A 80 2.45 25.72 12.76
N TYR A 81 2.12 24.90 13.78
CA TYR A 81 1.19 25.27 14.85
C TYR A 81 1.87 25.88 16.09
N ASN A 82 3.18 25.67 16.26
CA ASN A 82 3.95 26.26 17.38
C ASN A 82 4.69 27.56 17.01
N LYS A 83 4.20 28.28 15.99
CA LYS A 83 4.70 29.61 15.61
C LYS A 83 3.58 30.67 15.59
N VAL A 84 2.71 30.65 16.59
CA VAL A 84 1.79 31.75 16.91
C VAL A 84 1.95 32.09 18.38
#